data_AF-A0A2N5ZPC5-F1
#
_entry.id   AF-A0A2N5ZPC5-F1
#
_cell.length_a   1.000
_cell.length_b   1.000
_cell.length_c   1.000
_cell.angle_alpha   90.00
_cell.angle_beta   90.00
_cell.angle_gamma   90.00
#
_symmetry.space_group_name_H-M   'P 1'
#
loop_
_entity.id
_entity.type
_entity.pdbx_description
1 polymer ?
#
loop_
_entity_poly.entity_id
_entity_poly.type
_entity_poly.pdbx_seq_one_letter_code
_entity_poly.pdbx_strand_id
1 'polypeptide(L)'
;MKNKLFILGLILSFGIVFTSCKEDDNDNNNGGNTGNTVVTENILGNTTWTSDNVYELGGRITVLDGATLTIEPGTVIKGQAGTQANAT
;
A
#
# COMPACT_ATOMS: atom_id res chain seq x y z
N MET A 1 21.54 7.87 -41.16
CA MET A 1 20.92 6.65 -41.73
C MET A 1 19.65 6.38 -40.92
N LYS A 2 18.48 6.51 -41.56
CA LYS A 2 17.16 6.49 -40.88
C LYS A 2 16.61 5.06 -40.95
N ASN A 3 16.68 4.34 -39.84
CA ASN A 3 16.22 2.97 -39.66
C ASN A 3 14.68 2.92 -39.61
N LYS A 4 14.05 2.72 -40.78
CA LYS A 4 12.61 2.47 -40.87
C LYS A 4 12.32 0.99 -40.67
N LEU A 5 11.90 0.71 -39.45
CA LEU A 5 11.27 -0.51 -38.98
C LEU A 5 9.97 -0.76 -39.77
N PHE A 6 9.93 -1.80 -40.61
CA PHE A 6 8.77 -2.19 -41.39
C PHE A 6 8.19 -3.48 -40.79
N ILE A 7 7.31 -3.34 -39.80
CA ILE A 7 6.53 -4.46 -39.23
C ILE A 7 5.22 -4.55 -40.01
N LEU A 8 5.11 -5.56 -40.86
CA LEU A 8 3.87 -5.96 -41.52
C LEU A 8 3.59 -7.41 -41.12
N GLY A 9 2.69 -7.58 -40.15
CA GLY A 9 2.31 -8.88 -39.59
C GLY A 9 0.89 -8.83 -39.08
N LEU A 10 -0.05 -8.83 -40.02
CA LEU A 10 -1.48 -9.03 -39.82
C LEU A 10 -1.72 -10.43 -39.21
N ILE A 11 -2.00 -10.51 -37.92
CA ILE A 11 -2.64 -11.70 -37.32
C ILE A 11 -3.98 -11.26 -36.75
N LEU A 12 -5.01 -11.59 -37.50
CA LEU A 12 -6.41 -11.58 -37.12
C LEU A 12 -6.68 -12.88 -36.36
N SER A 13 -6.80 -12.82 -35.04
CA SER A 13 -7.35 -13.93 -34.25
C SER A 13 -8.28 -13.39 -33.18
N PHE A 14 -9.57 -13.49 -33.53
CA PHE A 14 -10.75 -13.39 -32.69
C PHE A 14 -10.59 -14.24 -31.43
N GLY A 15 -10.75 -13.62 -30.26
CA GLY A 15 -10.79 -14.29 -28.96
C GLY A 15 -11.84 -13.61 -28.09
N ILE A 16 -12.81 -14.40 -27.65
CA ILE A 16 -14.10 -13.98 -27.09
C ILE A 16 -13.91 -13.11 -25.84
N VAL A 17 -14.63 -11.99 -25.85
CA VAL A 17 -14.91 -11.16 -24.69
C VAL A 17 -15.75 -11.94 -23.68
N PHE A 18 -15.12 -12.48 -22.64
CA PHE A 18 -15.82 -12.84 -21.40
C PHE A 18 -15.83 -11.62 -20.49
N THR A 19 -16.83 -10.76 -20.65
CA THR A 19 -17.19 -9.78 -19.62
C THR A 19 -17.85 -10.55 -18.47
N SER A 20 -17.04 -11.02 -17.53
CA SER A 20 -17.53 -11.53 -16.26
C SER A 20 -17.72 -10.34 -15.32
N CYS A 21 -18.81 -9.60 -15.51
CA CYS A 21 -19.40 -8.84 -14.41
C CYS A 21 -20.13 -9.85 -13.53
N LYS A 22 -19.55 -10.09 -12.34
CA LYS A 22 -20.25 -10.74 -11.24
C LYS A 22 -20.86 -9.63 -10.41
N GLU A 23 -22.15 -9.76 -10.14
CA GLU A 23 -22.98 -8.83 -9.39
C GLU A 23 -22.43 -8.50 -8.00
N ASP A 24 -22.60 -7.22 -7.65
CA ASP A 24 -23.00 -6.67 -6.35
C ASP A 24 -22.45 -7.35 -5.09
N ASP A 25 -21.19 -7.05 -4.79
CA ASP A 25 -20.84 -6.82 -3.40
C ASP A 25 -21.16 -5.37 -3.05
N ASN A 26 -22.11 -5.21 -2.14
CA ASN A 26 -22.34 -3.98 -1.39
C ASN A 26 -21.09 -3.72 -0.54
N ASP A 27 -20.00 -3.29 -1.16
CA ASP A 27 -18.90 -2.71 -0.42
C ASP A 27 -19.33 -1.26 -0.11
N ASN A 28 -20.01 -1.12 1.02
CA ASN A 28 -20.03 0.12 1.77
C ASN A 28 -18.59 0.40 2.24
N ASN A 29 -17.70 0.63 1.28
CA ASN A 29 -16.51 1.40 1.52
C ASN A 29 -17.00 2.84 1.61
N ASN A 30 -17.54 3.15 2.78
CA ASN A 30 -17.37 4.45 3.38
C ASN A 30 -15.86 4.69 3.44
N GLY A 31 -15.30 5.05 2.28
CA GLY A 31 -14.00 5.67 2.11
C GLY A 31 -14.10 7.04 2.74
N GLY A 32 -14.25 7.05 4.07
CA GLY A 32 -13.72 8.08 4.90
C GLY A 32 -12.22 8.04 4.63
N ASN A 33 -11.81 8.82 3.64
CA ASN A 33 -10.41 9.14 3.38
C ASN A 33 -9.90 9.97 4.57
N THR A 34 -9.69 9.32 5.70
CA THR A 34 -8.64 9.67 6.64
C THR A 34 -7.47 8.77 6.26
N GLY A 35 -6.83 9.07 5.11
CA GLY A 35 -5.81 8.23 4.51
C GLY A 35 -4.76 7.84 5.54
N ASN A 36 -4.56 6.53 5.72
CA ASN A 36 -3.59 6.01 6.67
C ASN A 36 -2.20 6.58 6.34
N THR A 37 -1.47 7.02 7.37
CA THR A 37 -0.05 7.36 7.21
C THR A 37 0.73 6.05 7.16
N VAL A 38 1.10 5.61 5.95
CA VAL A 38 1.90 4.41 5.77
C VAL A 38 3.35 4.68 6.16
N VAL A 39 3.86 3.95 7.15
CA VAL A 39 5.23 4.06 7.65
C VAL A 39 6.03 2.89 7.10
N THR A 40 6.98 3.17 6.21
CA THR A 40 7.85 2.15 5.59
C THR A 40 9.29 2.18 6.07
N GLU A 41 9.71 3.27 6.73
CA GLU A 41 11.09 3.50 7.15
C GLU A 41 11.24 3.49 8.68
N ASN A 42 12.44 3.14 9.13
CA ASN A 42 12.82 3.18 10.55
C ASN A 42 12.81 4.60 11.11
N ILE A 43 12.62 4.71 12.43
CA ILE A 43 12.60 5.99 13.13
C ILE A 43 14.04 6.34 13.54
N LEU A 44 14.58 7.36 12.89
CA LEU A 44 15.97 7.82 13.04
C LEU A 44 16.14 8.93 14.09
N GLY A 45 15.04 9.57 14.50
CA GLY A 45 15.05 10.68 15.43
C GLY A 45 13.73 10.85 16.15
N ASN A 46 13.72 11.76 17.13
CA ASN A 46 12.57 11.95 18.00
C ASN A 46 11.32 12.34 17.20
N THR A 47 10.28 11.51 17.31
CA THR A 47 9.04 11.64 16.57
C THR A 47 7.85 11.42 17.50
N THR A 48 6.78 12.19 17.31
CA THR A 48 5.51 12.01 18.03
C THR A 48 4.44 11.54 17.06
N TRP A 49 3.72 10.48 17.44
CA TRP A 49 2.52 10.01 16.75
C TRP A 49 1.27 10.42 17.50
N THR A 50 0.38 11.13 16.81
CA THR A 50 -0.83 11.75 17.39
C THR A 50 -2.09 10.96 17.03
N SER A 51 -3.17 11.20 17.78
CA SER A 51 -4.48 10.57 17.53
C SER A 51 -5.17 11.07 16.25
N ASP A 52 -4.64 12.10 15.60
CA ASP A 52 -5.19 12.64 14.36
C ASP A 52 -4.92 11.72 13.15
N ASN A 53 -3.99 10.77 13.32
CA ASN A 53 -3.55 9.88 12.26
C ASN A 53 -3.72 8.41 12.64
N VAL A 54 -4.03 7.60 11.64
CA VAL A 54 -3.86 6.15 11.70
C VAL A 54 -2.50 5.83 11.07
N TYR A 55 -1.58 5.27 11.86
CA TYR A 55 -0.25 4.86 11.36
C TYR A 55 -0.30 3.41 10.93
N GLU A 56 -0.02 3.14 9.66
CA GLU A 56 0.01 1.80 9.09
C GLU A 56 1.45 1.39 8.81
N LEU A 57 1.98 0.45 9.60
CA LEU A 57 3.35 -0.05 9.45
C LEU A 57 3.41 -0.94 8.21
N GLY A 58 4.08 -0.47 7.17
CA GLY A 58 4.26 -1.20 5.91
C GLY A 58 5.29 -2.34 5.99
N GLY A 59 5.86 -2.56 7.17
CA GLY A 59 6.84 -3.58 7.45
C GLY A 59 7.26 -3.54 8.91
N ARG A 60 8.45 -4.06 9.20
CA ARG A 60 9.06 -3.94 10.53
C ARG A 60 9.70 -2.58 10.66
N ILE A 61 9.13 -1.73 11.51
CA ILE A 61 9.64 -0.40 11.81
C ILE A 61 10.38 -0.46 13.14
N THR A 62 11.66 -0.11 13.10
CA THR A 62 12.54 -0.09 14.27
C THR A 62 12.80 1.36 14.68
N VAL A 63 12.70 1.65 15.97
CA VAL A 63 13.23 2.89 16.56
C VAL A 63 14.72 2.66 16.78
N LEU A 64 15.58 3.39 16.07
CA LEU A 64 17.02 3.20 16.16
C LEU A 64 17.59 3.83 17.44
N ASP A 65 18.84 3.48 17.74
CA ASP A 65 19.56 4.05 18.88
C ASP A 65 19.60 5.59 18.81
N GLY A 66 19.41 6.23 19.96
CA GLY A 66 19.33 7.69 20.06
C GLY A 66 18.00 8.32 19.60
N ALA A 67 17.04 7.53 19.08
CA ALA A 67 15.71 8.00 18.73
C ALA A 67 14.66 7.66 19.79
N THR A 68 13.60 8.47 19.85
CA THR A 68 12.40 8.20 20.67
C THR A 68 11.15 8.30 19.82
N LEU A 69 10.30 7.29 19.85
CA LEU A 69 8.93 7.38 19.36
C LEU A 69 8.00 7.63 20.56
N THR A 70 7.38 8.79 20.61
CA THR A 70 6.31 9.11 21.56
C THR A 70 4.96 8.84 20.91
N ILE A 71 4.11 8.06 21.57
CA ILE A 71 2.75 7.76 21.08
C ILE A 71 1.77 8.45 22.03
N GLU A 72 1.02 9.42 21.51
CA GLU A 72 0.00 10.10 22.30
C GLU A 72 -1.21 9.19 22.55
N PRO A 73 -1.95 9.40 23.65
CA PRO A 73 -3.16 8.64 23.92
C PRO A 73 -4.17 8.73 22.76
N GLY A 74 -4.75 7.59 22.38
CA GLY A 74 -5.75 7.52 21.30
C GLY A 74 -5.18 7.33 19.90
N THR A 75 -3.85 7.32 19.73
CA THR A 75 -3.21 6.97 18.45
C THR A 75 -3.50 5.53 18.04
N VAL A 76 -3.94 5.34 16.79
CA VAL A 76 -4.20 4.02 16.20
C VAL A 76 -3.00 3.60 15.35
N ILE A 77 -2.45 2.41 15.65
CA ILE A 77 -1.32 1.83 14.93
C ILE A 77 -1.73 0.46 14.40
N LYS A 78 -1.54 0.25 13.10
CA LYS A 78 -1.87 -0.99 12.38
C LYS A 78 -0.61 -1.56 11.74
N GLY A 79 -0.47 -2.88 11.71
CA GLY A 79 0.54 -3.54 10.88
C GLY A 79 -0.08 -4.02 9.57
N GLN A 80 0.62 -3.86 8.46
CA GLN A 80 0.27 -4.58 7.23
C GLN A 80 0.45 -6.09 7.41
N ALA A 81 -0.29 -6.86 6.62
CA ALA A 81 -0.09 -8.30 6.56
C ALA A 81 1.37 -8.59 6.23
N GLY A 82 2.07 -9.25 7.16
CA GLY A 82 3.48 -9.52 6.98
C GLY A 82 3.70 -10.61 5.94
N THR A 83 4.73 -10.44 5.12
CA THR A 83 5.16 -11.43 4.11
C THR A 83 6.45 -12.15 4.51
N GLN A 84 7.01 -11.84 5.68
CA GLN A 84 8.32 -12.32 6.15
C GLN A 84 8.18 -13.44 7.19
N ALA A 85 9.27 -14.16 7.46
CA ALA A 85 9.29 -15.40 8.27
C ALA A 85 8.72 -15.31 9.70
N ASN A 86 8.55 -14.12 10.29
CA ASN A 86 7.92 -13.97 11.62
C ASN A 86 6.57 -13.23 11.56
N ALA A 87 5.93 -13.20 10.39
CA ALA A 87 4.54 -12.78 10.26
C ALA A 87 3.65 -14.00 10.53
N THR A 88 3.19 -14.14 11.77
CA THR A 88 2.30 -15.22 12.22
C THR A 88 0.91 -14.70 12.50
#